data_AF-A0A067FGA9-F1
#
_entry.id   AF-A0A067FGA9-F1
#
_cell.length_a   1.000
_cell.length_b   1.000
_cell.length_c   1.000
_cell.angle_alpha   90.00
_cell.angle_beta   90.00
_cell.angle_gamma   90.00
#
_symmetry.space_group_name_H-M   'P 1'
#
loop_
_entity.id
_entity.type
_entity.pdbx_description
1 polymer ?
#
loop_
_entity_poly.entity_id
_entity_poly.type
_entity_poly.pdbx_seq_one_letter_code
_entity_poly.pdbx_strand_id
1 'polypeptide(L)'
;RALSVSHRDAGVNYGKSAGPDSKLLDESSLDFNILKMQPLSNLKWYDFCFREVFPGRVVKSMDDLGTVLPSVQRQETVLVVSLFGASDAVTRNLLCQFERINSQNHIFLGSHSDFLYDLARRGHPVIDADQFLNDIRAYESLSLQSSDARLTKEVLVKVYVIKKCLEYRYSAWVVDANFLPFSNDLFLEPIDATSDFYYGESSKLLFVKSSSSVQKMWTKNFLYEVANLVDKVSLPRDHRNFANIMANLLRQKAGVMIKRVDESKIGLDIGTGSANQSSSAVGKKIVYWSADLGPDRIQKQLEELSLWDIDSDSSCKAVICHQS
;
A
#
# COMPACT_ATOMS: atom_id res chain seq x y z
N ARG A 1 3.09 12.70 31.11
CA ARG A 1 1.66 12.88 30.77
C ARG A 1 1.61 13.80 29.56
N ALA A 2 0.96 13.40 28.47
CA ALA A 2 0.68 14.31 27.36
C ALA A 2 -0.73 14.85 27.57
N LEU A 3 -0.85 16.18 27.61
CA LEU A 3 -2.13 16.86 27.69
C LEU A 3 -2.35 17.50 26.31
N SER A 4 -3.31 17.00 25.54
CA SER A 4 -3.85 17.79 24.44
C SER A 4 -5.02 18.60 25.00
N VAL A 5 -4.95 19.92 24.84
CA VAL A 5 -6.06 20.82 25.14
C VAL A 5 -6.58 21.28 23.79
N SER A 6 -7.80 20.89 23.45
CA SER A 6 -8.44 21.39 22.24
C SER A 6 -9.06 22.77 22.52
N HIS A 7 -8.44 23.82 21.96
CA HIS A 7 -9.08 25.12 21.88
C HIS A 7 -10.03 25.10 20.67
N ARG A 8 -11.31 25.34 20.92
CA ARG A 8 -12.34 25.48 19.87
C ARG A 8 -12.88 26.90 19.93
N ASP A 9 -13.26 27.45 18.78
CA ASP A 9 -14.04 28.69 18.77
C ASP A 9 -15.35 28.49 19.53
N ALA A 10 -15.80 29.54 20.23
CA ALA A 10 -16.95 29.46 21.11
C ALA A 10 -18.21 29.09 20.31
N GLY A 11 -18.72 27.88 20.54
CA GLY A 11 -19.97 27.42 19.91
C GLY A 11 -21.16 28.26 20.37
N VAL A 12 -22.10 28.49 19.44
CA VAL A 12 -23.27 29.38 19.58
C VAL A 12 -24.14 29.10 20.81
N ASN A 13 -24.10 27.88 21.35
CA ASN A 13 -24.90 27.45 22.50
C ASN A 13 -24.12 27.33 23.82
N TYR A 14 -22.79 27.41 23.80
CA TYR A 14 -21.98 27.11 24.99
C TYR A 14 -21.13 28.29 25.47
N GLY A 15 -20.98 29.36 24.67
CA GLY A 15 -20.34 30.62 25.09
C GLY A 15 -18.91 30.48 25.64
N LYS A 16 -18.27 29.33 25.44
CA LYS A 16 -16.96 28.98 25.99
C LYS A 16 -16.08 28.45 24.87
N SER A 17 -14.85 28.95 24.85
CA SER A 17 -13.78 28.61 23.90
C SER A 17 -12.94 27.38 24.33
N ALA A 18 -13.36 26.69 25.38
CA ALA A 18 -12.65 25.56 25.96
C ALA A 18 -13.51 24.28 25.87
N GLY A 19 -12.92 23.20 25.36
CA GLY A 19 -13.57 21.89 25.27
C GLY A 19 -13.82 21.23 26.64
N PRO A 20 -14.58 20.13 26.70
CA PRO A 20 -14.89 19.41 27.94
C PRO A 20 -13.65 18.83 28.66
N ASP A 21 -12.54 18.69 27.95
CA ASP A 21 -11.19 18.33 28.42
C ASP A 21 -10.55 19.40 29.32
N SER A 22 -11.02 20.65 29.26
CA SER A 22 -10.50 21.76 30.10
C SER A 22 -10.71 21.58 31.61
N LYS A 23 -11.63 20.70 32.01
CA LYS A 23 -11.90 20.38 33.43
C LYS A 23 -11.06 19.23 33.98
N LEU A 24 -10.23 18.58 33.15
CA LEU A 24 -9.38 17.46 33.57
C LEU A 24 -8.16 17.91 34.39
N LEU A 25 -7.94 19.22 34.52
CA LEU A 25 -6.88 19.80 35.32
C LEU A 25 -7.49 20.34 36.62
N ASP A 26 -7.31 19.58 37.71
CA ASP A 26 -7.56 20.06 39.06
C ASP A 26 -6.35 20.90 39.51
N GLU A 27 -6.58 22.20 39.72
CA GLU A 27 -5.57 23.19 40.13
C GLU A 27 -4.77 22.75 41.37
N SER A 28 -5.36 21.88 42.21
CA SER A 28 -4.76 21.42 43.47
C SER A 28 -3.68 20.33 43.32
N SER A 29 -3.49 19.77 42.12
CA SER A 29 -2.58 18.62 41.90
C SER A 29 -1.36 18.92 41.03
N LEU A 30 -1.09 20.20 40.72
CA LEU A 30 -0.08 20.58 39.75
C LEU A 30 1.34 20.74 40.34
N ASP A 31 1.95 19.66 40.84
CA ASP A 31 3.42 19.60 41.03
C ASP A 31 4.09 19.26 39.69
N PHE A 32 4.10 20.23 38.76
CA PHE A 32 4.70 20.03 37.44
C PHE A 32 6.04 20.77 37.36
N ASN A 33 7.12 20.02 37.23
CA ASN A 33 8.29 20.46 36.47
C ASN A 33 7.88 20.57 34.98
N ILE A 34 7.14 21.62 34.61
CA ILE A 34 6.53 21.89 33.28
C ILE A 34 7.58 21.94 32.14
N LEU A 35 8.87 22.08 32.46
CA LEU A 35 9.90 22.39 31.46
C LEU A 35 10.57 21.18 30.80
N LYS A 36 10.22 19.94 31.13
CA LYS A 36 10.69 18.76 30.39
C LYS A 36 9.55 18.13 29.59
N MET A 37 9.16 18.80 28.50
CA MET A 37 8.38 18.12 27.46
C MET A 37 9.23 16.97 26.91
N GLN A 38 8.70 15.76 26.93
CA GLN A 38 9.37 14.65 26.25
C GLN A 38 9.36 14.94 24.75
N PRO A 39 10.45 14.60 24.02
CA PRO A 39 10.46 14.71 22.57
C PRO A 39 9.24 14.02 21.96
N LEU A 40 8.70 14.56 20.86
CA LEU A 40 7.56 13.96 20.15
C LEU A 40 7.79 12.50 19.77
N SER A 41 9.05 12.09 19.60
CA SER A 41 9.47 10.70 19.35
C SER A 41 9.20 9.74 20.51
N ASN A 42 9.05 10.26 21.74
CA ASN A 42 8.86 9.46 22.95
C ASN A 42 7.40 9.48 23.43
N LEU A 43 6.56 10.30 22.80
CA LEU A 43 5.13 10.33 23.09
C LEU A 43 4.42 9.23 22.31
N LYS A 44 3.49 8.55 22.97
CA LYS A 44 2.57 7.63 22.31
C LYS A 44 1.62 8.45 21.45
N TRP A 45 1.51 8.07 20.18
CA TRP A 45 0.53 8.64 19.26
C TRP A 45 -0.68 7.72 19.21
N TYR A 46 -1.85 8.31 19.02
CA TYR A 46 -3.11 7.59 18.94
C TYR A 46 -3.89 8.08 17.72
N ASP A 47 -4.56 7.15 17.05
CA ASP A 47 -5.52 7.50 16.00
C ASP A 47 -6.86 7.95 16.61
N PHE A 48 -7.83 8.30 15.75
CA PHE A 48 -9.18 8.68 16.17
C PHE A 48 -9.94 7.57 16.92
N CYS A 49 -9.48 6.32 16.83
CA CYS A 49 -10.02 5.17 17.53
C CYS A 49 -9.23 4.82 18.79
N PHE A 50 -8.32 5.69 19.24
CA PHE A 50 -7.44 5.50 20.39
C PHE A 50 -6.54 4.27 20.31
N ARG A 51 -6.21 3.81 19.10
CA ARG A 51 -5.20 2.76 18.87
C ARG A 51 -3.82 3.40 18.82
N GLU A 52 -2.83 2.76 19.43
CA GLU A 52 -1.44 3.27 19.39
C GLU A 52 -0.90 3.25 17.97
N VAL A 53 -0.41 4.40 17.51
CA VAL A 53 0.17 4.61 16.18
C VAL A 53 1.66 4.79 16.32
N PHE A 54 2.42 4.13 15.45
CA PHE A 54 3.86 4.28 15.36
C PHE A 54 4.20 5.20 14.19
N PRO A 55 4.40 6.51 14.41
CA PRO A 55 4.68 7.46 13.35
C PRO A 55 6.08 7.25 12.77
N GLY A 56 6.29 7.72 11.54
CA GLY A 56 7.61 7.79 10.91
C GLY A 56 8.15 6.45 10.42
N ARG A 57 7.27 5.48 10.11
CA ARG A 57 7.63 4.16 9.56
C ARG A 57 8.02 4.27 8.08
N VAL A 58 9.17 4.89 7.83
CA VAL A 58 9.76 5.04 6.50
C VAL A 58 10.88 4.03 6.31
N VAL A 59 10.71 3.15 5.33
CA VAL A 59 11.70 2.17 4.89
C VAL A 59 12.59 2.83 3.83
N LYS A 60 13.88 2.92 4.13
CA LYS A 60 14.90 3.54 3.26
C LYS A 60 16.03 2.57 2.89
N SER A 61 16.04 1.40 3.50
CA SER A 61 17.06 0.37 3.31
C SER A 61 16.45 -1.03 3.43
N MET A 62 17.22 -2.04 3.01
CA MET A 62 16.82 -3.45 3.21
C MET A 62 16.72 -3.83 4.68
N ASP A 63 17.48 -3.17 5.56
CA ASP A 63 17.43 -3.43 7.00
C ASP A 63 16.17 -2.83 7.62
N ASP A 64 15.82 -1.58 7.26
CA ASP A 64 14.56 -0.97 7.69
C ASP A 64 13.36 -1.83 7.29
N LEU A 65 13.35 -2.34 6.05
CA LEU A 65 12.28 -3.22 5.58
C LEU A 65 12.17 -4.47 6.45
N GLY A 66 13.30 -5.06 6.85
CA GLY A 66 13.33 -6.21 7.75
C GLY A 66 12.73 -5.92 9.14
N THR A 67 12.82 -4.69 9.63
CA THR A 67 12.19 -4.29 10.90
C THR A 67 10.68 -4.07 10.77
N VAL A 68 10.21 -3.63 9.60
CA VAL A 68 8.80 -3.31 9.36
C VAL A 68 7.99 -4.56 9.01
N LEU A 69 8.55 -5.51 8.25
CA LEU A 69 7.82 -6.69 7.75
C LEU A 69 7.05 -7.48 8.83
N PRO A 70 7.61 -7.79 10.02
CA PRO A 70 6.88 -8.52 11.05
C PRO A 70 5.61 -7.83 11.53
N SER A 71 5.56 -6.50 11.44
CA SER A 71 4.42 -5.67 11.89
C SER A 71 3.34 -5.44 10.83
N VAL A 72 3.60 -5.84 9.57
CA VAL A 72 2.65 -5.69 8.45
C VAL A 72 2.23 -7.02 7.84
N GLN A 73 2.80 -8.13 8.30
CA GLN A 73 2.35 -9.45 7.84
C GLN A 73 1.05 -9.84 8.53
N ARG A 74 0.16 -10.51 7.79
CA ARG A 74 -0.99 -11.22 8.35
C ARG A 74 -1.07 -12.57 7.68
N GLN A 75 -1.13 -13.64 8.47
CA GLN A 75 -1.07 -15.02 7.98
C GLN A 75 0.11 -15.23 7.02
N GLU A 76 1.29 -14.74 7.41
CA GLU A 76 2.53 -14.84 6.63
C GLU A 76 2.42 -14.20 5.24
N THR A 77 1.52 -13.23 5.06
CA THR A 77 1.29 -12.55 3.78
C THR A 77 1.35 -11.04 3.96
N VAL A 78 2.05 -10.37 3.04
CA VAL A 78 2.22 -8.91 3.00
C VAL A 78 1.65 -8.35 1.70
N LEU A 79 0.85 -7.28 1.79
CA LEU A 79 0.32 -6.55 0.66
C LEU A 79 1.20 -5.33 0.36
N VAL A 80 1.93 -5.38 -0.75
CA VAL A 80 2.75 -4.28 -1.26
C VAL A 80 1.92 -3.49 -2.26
N VAL A 81 1.63 -2.22 -1.93
CA VAL A 81 0.83 -1.33 -2.78
C VAL A 81 1.72 -0.27 -3.41
N SER A 82 1.84 -0.30 -4.74
CA SER A 82 2.57 0.69 -5.52
C SER A 82 1.72 1.94 -5.74
N LEU A 83 2.19 3.08 -5.22
CA LEU A 83 1.59 4.40 -5.42
C LEU A 83 2.10 5.10 -6.68
N PHE A 84 2.94 4.44 -7.47
CA PHE A 84 3.48 5.01 -8.70
C PHE A 84 2.36 5.33 -9.69
N GLY A 85 2.17 6.63 -9.97
CA GLY A 85 1.18 7.11 -10.93
C GLY A 85 -0.25 7.18 -10.40
N ALA A 86 -0.47 6.86 -9.11
CA ALA A 86 -1.74 7.13 -8.45
C ALA A 86 -1.83 8.59 -8.01
N SER A 87 -3.04 9.15 -8.03
CA SER A 87 -3.28 10.47 -7.45
C SER A 87 -3.44 10.37 -5.93
N ASP A 88 -3.20 11.50 -5.24
CA ASP A 88 -3.41 11.60 -3.79
C ASP A 88 -4.86 11.26 -3.41
N ALA A 89 -5.84 11.70 -4.21
CA ALA A 89 -7.25 11.40 -4.01
C ALA A 89 -7.54 9.90 -4.06
N VAL A 90 -7.01 9.19 -5.07
CA VAL A 90 -7.15 7.73 -5.19
C VAL A 90 -6.49 7.03 -4.00
N THR A 91 -5.29 7.47 -3.61
CA THR A 91 -4.58 6.87 -2.48
C THR A 91 -5.31 7.08 -1.15
N ARG A 92 -5.85 8.29 -0.92
CA ARG A 92 -6.67 8.61 0.25
C ARG A 92 -7.95 7.79 0.27
N ASN A 93 -8.62 7.63 -0.87
CA ASN A 93 -9.77 6.76 -0.97
C ASN A 93 -9.43 5.30 -0.64
N LEU A 94 -8.31 4.78 -1.15
CA LEU A 94 -7.82 3.44 -0.83
C LEU A 94 -7.55 3.28 0.67
N LEU A 95 -6.99 4.29 1.34
CA LEU A 95 -6.79 4.27 2.79
C LEU A 95 -8.11 4.18 3.55
N CYS A 96 -9.12 4.97 3.17
CA CYS A 96 -10.44 4.89 3.77
C CYS A 96 -11.06 3.50 3.57
N GLN A 97 -10.84 2.88 2.40
CA GLN A 97 -11.27 1.50 2.16
C GLN A 97 -10.55 0.50 3.07
N PHE A 98 -9.22 0.59 3.21
CA PHE A 98 -8.47 -0.29 4.10
C PHE A 98 -8.89 -0.16 5.56
N GLU A 99 -9.13 1.06 6.05
CA GLU A 99 -9.70 1.27 7.38
C GLU A 99 -11.09 0.64 7.49
N ARG A 100 -11.96 0.80 6.48
CA ARG A 100 -13.30 0.20 6.45
C ARG A 100 -13.27 -1.32 6.56
N ILE A 101 -12.34 -1.99 5.88
CA ILE A 101 -12.21 -3.46 5.89
C ILE A 101 -11.24 -3.99 6.97
N ASN A 102 -10.73 -3.12 7.85
CA ASN A 102 -9.73 -3.47 8.87
C ASN A 102 -8.48 -4.17 8.31
N SER A 103 -7.99 -3.69 7.17
CA SER A 103 -6.76 -4.20 6.54
C SER A 103 -5.55 -3.43 7.05
N GLN A 104 -4.70 -4.13 7.79
CA GLN A 104 -3.43 -3.58 8.33
C GLN A 104 -2.21 -4.24 7.69
N ASN A 105 -2.41 -5.22 6.80
CA ASN A 105 -1.35 -6.05 6.26
C ASN A 105 -0.67 -5.46 5.03
N HIS A 106 -0.59 -4.13 4.95
CA HIS A 106 -0.12 -3.42 3.77
C HIS A 106 1.12 -2.57 4.04
N ILE A 107 1.92 -2.37 2.99
CA ILE A 107 3.03 -1.42 2.94
C ILE A 107 2.95 -0.65 1.63
N PHE A 108 3.03 0.69 1.71
CA PHE A 108 3.00 1.53 0.53
C PHE A 108 4.39 1.69 -0.05
N LEU A 109 4.47 1.75 -1.37
CA LEU A 109 5.72 1.94 -2.12
C LEU A 109 5.53 3.11 -3.09
N GLY A 110 6.38 4.13 -3.01
CA GLY A 110 6.27 5.29 -3.90
C GLY A 110 7.60 6.02 -4.09
N SER A 111 7.62 6.97 -5.03
CA SER A 111 8.74 7.92 -5.14
C SER A 111 8.72 8.91 -3.99
N HIS A 112 9.88 9.50 -3.71
CA HIS A 112 10.05 10.51 -2.68
C HIS A 112 9.05 11.67 -2.89
N SER A 113 8.22 11.93 -1.88
CA SER A 113 7.21 13.00 -1.92
C SER A 113 6.71 13.33 -0.51
N ASP A 114 6.26 14.57 -0.31
CA ASP A 114 5.64 15.00 0.95
C ASP A 114 4.40 14.17 1.31
N PHE A 115 3.64 13.76 0.29
CA PHE A 115 2.47 12.90 0.47
C PHE A 115 2.86 11.54 1.04
N LEU A 116 3.88 10.87 0.50
CA LEU A 116 4.38 9.59 1.04
C LEU A 116 4.83 9.73 2.51
N TYR A 117 5.50 10.82 2.85
CA TYR A 117 5.92 11.09 4.24
C TYR A 117 4.76 11.50 5.15
N ASP A 118 3.70 12.11 4.61
CA ASP A 118 2.45 12.34 5.36
C ASP A 118 1.80 11.01 5.77
N LEU A 119 1.77 10.02 4.88
CA LEU A 119 1.30 8.66 5.21
C LEU A 119 2.11 8.05 6.35
N ALA A 120 3.44 8.18 6.28
CA ALA A 120 4.34 7.70 7.35
C ALA A 120 4.12 8.40 8.67
N ARG A 121 3.91 9.72 8.67
CA ARG A 121 3.59 10.50 9.88
C ARG A 121 2.28 10.06 10.51
N ARG A 122 1.32 9.62 9.71
CA ARG A 122 0.05 9.02 10.15
C ARG A 122 0.16 7.55 10.57
N GLY A 123 1.36 6.96 10.48
CA GLY A 123 1.67 5.61 10.96
C GLY A 123 1.54 4.50 9.93
N HIS A 124 1.23 4.83 8.67
CA HIS A 124 1.28 3.87 7.59
C HIS A 124 2.74 3.55 7.24
N PRO A 125 3.11 2.27 7.12
CA PRO A 125 4.45 1.90 6.69
C PRO A 125 4.61 2.22 5.20
N VAL A 126 5.69 2.93 4.87
CA VAL A 126 5.99 3.35 3.50
C VAL A 126 7.42 3.02 3.11
N ILE A 127 7.65 2.74 1.83
CA ILE A 127 8.96 2.54 1.22
C ILE A 127 9.24 3.74 0.32
N ASP A 128 10.28 4.49 0.67
CA ASP A 128 10.81 5.57 -0.18
C ASP A 128 11.70 4.92 -1.25
N ALA A 129 11.15 4.72 -2.44
CA ALA A 129 11.81 4.00 -3.52
C ALA A 129 13.15 4.62 -3.93
N ASP A 130 13.27 5.95 -3.85
CA ASP A 130 14.48 6.67 -4.26
C ASP A 130 15.61 6.44 -3.26
N GLN A 131 15.32 6.54 -1.96
CA GLN A 131 16.31 6.26 -0.92
C GLN A 131 16.64 4.76 -0.83
N PHE A 132 15.63 3.90 -0.97
CA PHE A 132 15.77 2.45 -0.93
C PHE A 132 16.69 1.91 -2.03
N LEU A 133 16.63 2.46 -3.25
CA LEU A 133 17.55 2.05 -4.32
C LEU A 133 18.99 2.51 -4.10
N ASN A 134 19.18 3.69 -3.50
CA ASN A 134 20.52 4.20 -3.18
C ASN A 134 21.26 3.27 -2.20
N ASP A 135 20.55 2.72 -1.21
CA ASP A 135 21.10 1.75 -0.25
C ASP A 135 21.58 0.46 -0.93
N ILE A 136 20.79 -0.06 -1.87
CA ILE A 136 21.01 -1.38 -2.45
C ILE A 136 22.25 -1.41 -3.38
N ARG A 137 22.82 -0.26 -3.76
CA ARG A 137 23.98 -0.06 -4.68
C ARG A 137 23.89 -0.78 -6.05
N ALA A 138 22.84 -1.57 -6.28
CA ALA A 138 22.60 -2.28 -7.52
C ALA A 138 22.21 -1.33 -8.64
N TYR A 139 21.53 -0.22 -8.32
CA TYR A 139 21.15 0.77 -9.32
C TYR A 139 22.37 1.46 -9.96
N GLU A 140 23.46 1.66 -9.22
CA GLU A 140 24.71 2.25 -9.73
C GLU A 140 25.57 1.23 -10.51
N SER A 141 25.56 -0.04 -10.10
CA SER A 141 26.35 -1.10 -10.77
C SER A 141 25.68 -1.66 -12.03
N LEU A 142 24.36 -1.56 -12.11
CA LEU A 142 23.59 -1.81 -13.31
C LEU A 142 23.74 -0.57 -14.19
N SER A 143 24.58 -0.63 -15.23
CA SER A 143 24.73 0.42 -16.24
C SER A 143 23.46 0.55 -17.10
N LEU A 144 22.32 0.82 -16.47
CA LEU A 144 21.02 0.91 -17.09
C LEU A 144 20.93 2.26 -17.79
N GLN A 145 21.24 2.28 -19.08
CA GLN A 145 20.80 3.34 -19.98
C GLN A 145 19.31 3.15 -20.31
N SER A 146 18.49 2.99 -19.27
CA SER A 146 17.09 2.64 -19.47
C SER A 146 16.34 3.81 -20.10
N SER A 147 15.68 3.55 -21.22
CA SER A 147 14.77 4.52 -21.86
C SER A 147 13.60 4.93 -20.96
N ASP A 148 13.28 4.13 -19.92
CA ASP A 148 12.26 4.40 -18.91
C ASP A 148 12.81 4.19 -17.49
N ALA A 149 13.52 5.21 -16.98
CA ALA A 149 14.13 5.18 -15.64
C ALA A 149 13.09 5.02 -14.52
N ARG A 150 11.87 5.51 -14.73
CA ARG A 150 10.79 5.42 -13.75
C ARG A 150 10.29 4.00 -13.59
N LEU A 151 9.96 3.33 -14.71
CA LEU A 151 9.52 1.93 -14.70
C LEU A 151 10.61 1.01 -14.14
N THR A 152 11.86 1.26 -14.54
CA THR A 152 13.03 0.49 -14.05
C THR A 152 13.15 0.57 -12.54
N LYS A 153 13.09 1.78 -11.97
CA LYS A 153 13.08 1.99 -10.53
C LYS A 153 11.93 1.23 -9.86
N GLU A 154 10.71 1.40 -10.34
CA GLU A 154 9.52 0.79 -9.76
C GLU A 154 9.62 -0.75 -9.73
N VAL A 155 10.00 -1.36 -10.86
CA VAL A 155 10.14 -2.81 -10.98
C VAL A 155 11.22 -3.33 -10.04
N LEU A 156 12.39 -2.69 -10.01
CA LEU A 156 13.50 -3.13 -9.16
C LEU A 156 13.12 -3.11 -7.69
N VAL A 157 12.56 -1.99 -7.19
CA VAL A 157 12.17 -1.91 -5.78
C VAL A 157 11.15 -2.99 -5.44
N LYS A 158 10.12 -3.19 -6.26
CA LYS A 158 9.12 -4.27 -6.05
C LYS A 158 9.79 -5.65 -5.93
N VAL A 159 10.75 -5.97 -6.80
CA VAL A 159 11.47 -7.27 -6.74
C VAL A 159 12.32 -7.40 -5.48
N TYR A 160 13.00 -6.34 -5.04
CA TYR A 160 13.76 -6.33 -3.80
C TYR A 160 12.87 -6.46 -2.56
N VAL A 161 11.69 -5.83 -2.58
CA VAL A 161 10.70 -5.98 -1.51
C VAL A 161 10.22 -7.43 -1.44
N ILE A 162 9.87 -8.05 -2.56
CA ILE A 162 9.52 -9.48 -2.61
C ILE A 162 10.66 -10.33 -2.07
N LYS A 163 11.91 -10.05 -2.45
CA LYS A 163 13.09 -10.76 -1.93
C LYS A 163 13.12 -10.74 -0.41
N LYS A 164 12.93 -9.56 0.20
CA LYS A 164 12.95 -9.41 1.66
C LYS A 164 11.76 -10.13 2.32
N CYS A 165 10.57 -10.08 1.74
CA CYS A 165 9.42 -10.86 2.21
C CYS A 165 9.74 -12.36 2.24
N LEU A 166 10.31 -12.88 1.15
CA LEU A 166 10.69 -14.29 1.02
C LEU A 166 11.76 -14.71 2.04
N GLU A 167 12.74 -13.85 2.35
CA GLU A 167 13.73 -14.09 3.42
C GLU A 167 13.09 -14.28 4.80
N TYR A 168 11.99 -13.55 5.07
CA TYR A 168 11.18 -13.67 6.28
C TYR A 168 10.11 -14.76 6.20
N ARG A 169 10.12 -15.55 5.12
CA ARG A 169 9.14 -16.58 4.79
C ARG A 169 7.72 -16.05 4.57
N TYR A 170 7.57 -14.76 4.26
CA TYR A 170 6.27 -14.18 3.93
C TYR A 170 5.99 -14.24 2.43
N SER A 171 4.76 -14.62 2.09
CA SER A 171 4.19 -14.45 0.75
C SER A 171 3.91 -12.97 0.49
N ALA A 172 3.95 -12.55 -0.78
CA ALA A 172 3.77 -11.16 -1.16
C ALA A 172 2.69 -11.02 -2.23
N TRP A 173 1.71 -10.17 -1.96
CA TRP A 173 0.85 -9.57 -2.96
C TRP A 173 1.47 -8.25 -3.40
N VAL A 174 1.67 -8.06 -4.69
CA VAL A 174 2.14 -6.79 -5.26
C VAL A 174 1.10 -6.28 -6.23
N VAL A 175 0.59 -5.08 -5.95
CA VAL A 175 -0.50 -4.43 -6.70
C VAL A 175 -0.18 -2.95 -6.91
N ASP A 176 -0.74 -2.36 -7.95
CA ASP A 176 -0.71 -0.90 -8.15
C ASP A 176 -1.93 -0.28 -7.47
N ALA A 177 -1.91 1.00 -7.11
CA ALA A 177 -3.04 1.69 -6.48
C ALA A 177 -4.21 1.99 -7.43
N ASN A 178 -4.39 1.17 -8.47
CA ASN A 178 -5.51 1.18 -9.41
C ASN A 178 -6.56 0.11 -9.07
N PHE A 179 -6.72 -0.22 -7.78
CA PHE A 179 -7.71 -1.18 -7.30
C PHE A 179 -8.30 -0.73 -5.96
N LEU A 180 -9.47 -1.27 -5.61
CA LEU A 180 -10.05 -1.20 -4.27
C LEU A 180 -10.58 -2.59 -3.86
N PRO A 181 -10.35 -3.04 -2.62
CA PRO A 181 -10.93 -4.27 -2.11
C PRO A 181 -12.38 -4.08 -1.64
N PHE A 182 -13.23 -5.08 -1.86
CA PHE A 182 -14.55 -5.18 -1.22
C PHE A 182 -14.47 -5.80 0.17
N SER A 183 -13.53 -6.73 0.39
CA SER A 183 -13.27 -7.37 1.68
C SER A 183 -11.78 -7.65 1.87
N ASN A 184 -11.39 -7.95 3.11
CA ASN A 184 -10.02 -8.28 3.46
C ASN A 184 -9.61 -9.71 3.06
N ASP A 185 -10.58 -10.57 2.73
CA ASP A 185 -10.35 -12.01 2.50
C ASP A 185 -9.53 -12.30 1.24
N LEU A 186 -9.54 -11.37 0.26
CA LEU A 186 -8.79 -11.52 -0.99
C LEU A 186 -7.28 -11.72 -0.75
N PHE A 187 -6.73 -11.05 0.26
CA PHE A 187 -5.29 -11.09 0.53
C PHE A 187 -4.89 -12.16 1.55
N LEU A 188 -5.86 -12.89 2.09
CA LEU A 188 -5.67 -13.87 3.16
C LEU A 188 -5.93 -15.30 2.68
N GLU A 189 -6.83 -15.48 1.72
CA GLU A 189 -7.08 -16.80 1.13
C GLU A 189 -6.14 -17.07 -0.06
N PRO A 190 -5.45 -18.23 -0.09
CA PRO A 190 -4.70 -18.63 -1.28
C PRO A 190 -5.66 -18.77 -2.47
N ILE A 191 -5.30 -18.18 -3.62
CA ILE A 191 -6.10 -18.24 -4.86
C ILE A 191 -6.38 -19.71 -5.22
N ASP A 192 -5.33 -20.54 -5.14
CA ASP A 192 -5.40 -21.99 -5.01
C ASP A 192 -4.06 -22.51 -4.41
N ALA A 193 -3.96 -23.80 -4.09
CA ALA A 193 -2.76 -24.39 -3.48
C ALA A 193 -1.70 -24.86 -4.50
N THR A 194 -1.93 -24.68 -5.79
CA THR A 194 -1.29 -25.47 -6.85
C THR A 194 -0.15 -24.76 -7.58
N SER A 195 0.03 -23.45 -7.38
CA SER A 195 1.12 -22.68 -7.97
C SER A 195 1.76 -21.76 -6.93
N ASP A 196 3.04 -21.45 -7.16
CA ASP A 196 3.79 -20.51 -6.35
C ASP A 196 3.66 -19.06 -6.88
N PHE A 197 3.14 -18.87 -8.10
CA PHE A 197 3.04 -17.57 -8.76
C PHE A 197 1.69 -17.39 -9.44
N TYR A 198 1.05 -16.25 -9.18
CA TYR A 198 -0.17 -15.87 -9.88
C TYR A 198 -0.05 -14.44 -10.37
N TYR A 199 -0.61 -14.16 -11.53
CA TYR A 199 -0.64 -12.81 -12.08
C TYR A 199 -2.00 -12.49 -12.70
N GLY A 200 -2.41 -11.23 -12.60
CA GLY A 200 -3.56 -10.67 -13.29
C GLY A 200 -3.07 -9.66 -14.30
N GLU A 201 -3.52 -9.80 -15.54
CA GLU A 201 -3.02 -8.99 -16.65
C GLU A 201 -3.63 -7.59 -16.61
N SER A 202 -4.94 -7.51 -16.35
CA SER A 202 -5.69 -6.25 -16.34
C SER A 202 -5.60 -5.52 -15.00
N SER A 203 -5.67 -6.27 -13.90
CA SER A 203 -5.56 -5.79 -12.51
C SER A 203 -4.12 -5.50 -12.09
N LYS A 204 -3.12 -5.87 -12.92
CA LYS A 204 -1.68 -5.69 -12.66
C LYS A 204 -1.21 -6.30 -11.33
N LEU A 205 -1.93 -7.29 -10.82
CA LEU A 205 -1.59 -7.99 -9.58
C LEU A 205 -0.53 -9.07 -9.85
N LEU A 206 0.37 -9.24 -8.90
CA LEU A 206 1.27 -10.38 -8.81
C LEU A 206 1.20 -10.94 -7.39
N PHE A 207 0.94 -12.24 -7.26
CA PHE A 207 1.13 -12.97 -6.03
C PHE A 207 2.37 -13.86 -6.14
N VAL A 208 3.21 -13.81 -5.11
CA VAL A 208 4.38 -14.66 -4.95
C VAL A 208 4.28 -15.39 -3.63
N LYS A 209 4.12 -16.71 -3.70
CA LYS A 209 4.07 -17.57 -2.52
C LYS A 209 5.46 -17.76 -1.94
N SER A 210 5.56 -17.70 -0.62
CA SER A 210 6.78 -18.11 0.07
C SER A 210 6.88 -19.64 0.08
N SER A 211 7.74 -20.17 -0.79
CA SER A 211 8.12 -21.58 -0.81
C SER A 211 9.63 -21.72 -0.82
N SER A 212 10.15 -22.86 -0.39
CA SER A 212 11.60 -23.13 -0.40
C SER A 212 12.20 -23.07 -1.81
N SER A 213 11.43 -23.47 -2.83
CA SER A 213 11.81 -23.37 -4.24
C SER A 213 11.89 -21.92 -4.70
N VAL A 214 10.88 -21.10 -4.37
CA VAL A 214 10.84 -19.68 -4.73
C VAL A 214 11.98 -18.90 -4.06
N GLN A 215 12.24 -19.15 -2.78
CA GLN A 215 13.34 -18.53 -2.04
C GLN A 215 14.70 -18.82 -2.69
N LYS A 216 14.94 -20.08 -3.11
CA LYS A 216 16.16 -20.47 -3.82
C LYS A 216 16.29 -19.85 -5.21
N MET A 217 15.17 -19.54 -5.86
CA MET A 217 15.16 -18.89 -7.17
C MET A 217 15.49 -17.40 -7.09
N TRP A 218 15.11 -16.72 -6.00
CA TRP A 218 15.23 -15.26 -5.82
C TRP A 218 16.66 -14.80 -5.45
N THR A 219 17.63 -15.24 -6.27
CA THR A 219 19.07 -14.96 -6.12
C THR A 219 19.45 -13.59 -6.71
N LYS A 220 20.67 -13.11 -6.42
CA LYS A 220 21.22 -11.92 -7.09
C LYS A 220 21.17 -12.04 -8.62
N ASN A 221 21.44 -13.21 -9.18
CA ASN A 221 21.38 -13.43 -10.64
C ASN A 221 19.96 -13.20 -11.20
N PHE A 222 18.93 -13.66 -10.50
CA PHE A 222 17.55 -13.39 -10.90
C PHE A 222 17.24 -11.88 -10.91
N LEU A 223 17.76 -11.12 -9.95
CA LEU A 223 17.61 -9.67 -9.92
C LEU A 223 18.28 -8.99 -11.12
N TYR A 224 19.47 -9.46 -11.53
CA TYR A 224 20.15 -8.97 -12.74
C TYR A 224 19.35 -9.26 -14.01
N GLU A 225 18.72 -10.43 -14.10
CA GLU A 225 17.87 -10.78 -15.23
C GLU A 225 16.62 -9.90 -15.31
N VAL A 226 15.99 -9.60 -14.17
CA VAL A 226 14.88 -8.63 -14.10
C VAL A 226 15.35 -7.27 -14.64
N ALA A 227 16.47 -6.75 -14.15
CA ALA A 227 17.02 -5.46 -14.57
C ALA A 227 17.26 -5.41 -16.10
N ASN A 228 17.91 -6.45 -16.63
CA ASN A 228 18.20 -6.57 -18.06
C ASN A 228 16.93 -6.70 -18.91
N LEU A 229 15.89 -7.36 -18.38
CA LEU A 229 14.63 -7.50 -19.09
C LEU A 229 13.94 -6.14 -19.20
N VAL A 230 13.86 -5.36 -18.10
CA VAL A 230 13.22 -4.04 -18.12
C VAL A 230 13.86 -3.10 -19.13
N ASP A 231 15.19 -3.12 -19.24
CA ASP A 231 15.94 -2.32 -20.22
C ASP A 231 15.61 -2.69 -21.67
N LYS A 232 15.33 -3.97 -21.91
CA LYS A 232 15.02 -4.53 -23.24
C LYS A 232 13.52 -4.66 -23.53
N VAL A 233 12.65 -4.24 -22.62
CA VAL A 233 11.21 -4.42 -22.75
C VAL A 233 10.67 -3.58 -23.91
N SER A 234 10.49 -4.25 -25.05
CA SER A 234 9.73 -3.77 -26.21
C SER A 234 8.25 -4.15 -26.10
N LEU A 235 7.68 -4.17 -24.89
CA LEU A 235 6.24 -4.39 -24.71
C LEU A 235 5.47 -3.15 -25.19
N PRO A 236 4.25 -3.32 -25.74
CA PRO A 236 3.32 -2.21 -25.92
C PRO A 236 3.13 -1.47 -24.59
N ARG A 237 3.01 -0.13 -24.65
CA ARG A 237 2.97 0.74 -23.45
C ARG A 237 1.96 0.26 -22.41
N ASP A 238 0.80 -0.22 -22.85
CA ASP A 238 -0.31 -0.67 -22.01
C ASP A 238 0.01 -1.98 -21.25
N HIS A 239 0.96 -2.77 -21.76
CA HIS A 239 1.40 -4.04 -21.16
C HIS A 239 2.70 -3.90 -20.36
N ARG A 240 3.31 -2.70 -20.31
CA ARG A 240 4.52 -2.40 -19.51
C ARG A 240 4.16 -2.19 -18.03
N ASN A 241 3.70 -3.25 -17.39
CA ASN A 241 3.50 -3.27 -15.94
C ASN A 241 4.33 -4.37 -15.28
N PHE A 242 4.54 -4.22 -13.97
CA PHE A 242 5.34 -5.13 -13.16
C PHE A 242 4.88 -6.59 -13.28
N ALA A 243 3.58 -6.86 -13.14
CA ALA A 243 3.04 -8.22 -13.18
C ALA A 243 3.32 -8.91 -14.51
N ASN A 244 3.15 -8.21 -15.63
CA ASN A 244 3.42 -8.73 -16.97
C ASN A 244 4.92 -8.98 -17.22
N ILE A 245 5.78 -8.07 -16.77
CA ILE A 245 7.24 -8.23 -16.87
C ILE A 245 7.68 -9.47 -16.09
N MET A 246 7.21 -9.61 -14.85
CA MET A 246 7.53 -10.77 -14.01
C MET A 246 6.94 -12.06 -14.58
N ALA A 247 5.71 -12.04 -15.09
CA ALA A 247 5.11 -13.21 -15.70
C ALA A 247 5.89 -13.70 -16.93
N ASN A 248 6.35 -12.78 -17.77
CA ASN A 248 7.18 -13.11 -18.93
C ASN A 248 8.53 -13.70 -18.51
N LEU A 249 9.18 -13.13 -17.50
CA LEU A 249 10.45 -13.65 -16.99
C LEU A 249 10.28 -15.06 -16.38
N LEU A 250 9.25 -15.24 -15.55
CA LEU A 250 9.00 -16.50 -14.85
C LEU A 250 8.63 -17.64 -15.81
N ARG A 251 7.91 -17.35 -16.90
CA ARG A 251 7.62 -18.34 -17.97
C ARG A 251 8.86 -18.88 -18.67
N GLN A 252 9.92 -18.08 -18.73
CA GLN A 252 11.19 -18.49 -19.35
C GLN A 252 12.02 -19.41 -18.44
N LYS A 253 11.63 -19.57 -17.16
CA LYS A 253 12.35 -20.40 -16.20
C LYS A 253 11.86 -21.85 -16.23
N ALA A 254 12.79 -22.76 -16.47
CA ALA A 254 12.51 -24.20 -16.44
C ALA A 254 11.95 -24.61 -15.07
N GLY A 255 10.86 -25.37 -15.07
CA GLY A 255 10.23 -25.89 -13.84
C GLY A 255 9.41 -24.88 -13.04
N VAL A 256 9.28 -23.62 -13.50
CA VAL A 256 8.43 -22.62 -12.86
C VAL A 256 7.07 -22.58 -13.55
N MET A 257 6.01 -22.82 -12.77
CA MET A 257 4.63 -22.67 -13.24
C MET A 257 4.05 -21.38 -12.66
N ILE A 258 3.69 -20.45 -13.54
CA ILE A 258 2.92 -19.25 -13.21
C ILE A 258 1.50 -19.37 -13.76
N LYS A 259 0.50 -19.07 -12.94
CA LYS A 259 -0.91 -19.12 -13.31
C LYS A 259 -1.49 -17.74 -13.53
N ARG A 260 -2.34 -17.62 -14.55
CA ARG A 260 -3.16 -16.43 -14.74
C ARG A 260 -4.37 -16.51 -13.81
N VAL A 261 -4.67 -15.42 -13.12
CA VAL A 261 -5.88 -15.28 -12.31
C VAL A 261 -7.09 -15.12 -13.22
N ASP A 262 -8.20 -15.79 -12.89
CA ASP A 262 -9.48 -15.54 -13.55
C ASP A 262 -10.09 -14.24 -13.01
N GLU A 263 -9.65 -13.13 -13.59
CA GLU A 263 -10.03 -11.78 -13.17
C GLU A 263 -11.53 -11.53 -13.31
N SER A 264 -12.22 -12.25 -14.22
CA SER A 264 -13.67 -12.19 -14.36
C SER A 264 -14.40 -12.74 -13.16
N LYS A 265 -13.80 -13.65 -12.38
CA LYS A 265 -14.38 -14.20 -11.15
C LYS A 265 -14.05 -13.35 -9.93
N ILE A 266 -12.85 -12.78 -9.90
CA ILE A 266 -12.29 -12.14 -8.71
C ILE A 266 -12.55 -10.63 -8.67
N GLY A 267 -12.64 -9.97 -9.82
CA GLY A 267 -12.73 -8.52 -9.88
C GLY A 267 -13.74 -7.96 -10.87
N LEU A 268 -14.02 -6.67 -10.70
CA LEU A 268 -14.80 -5.85 -11.60
C LEU A 268 -13.89 -4.79 -12.22
N ASP A 269 -13.78 -4.80 -13.56
CA ASP A 269 -13.13 -3.72 -14.31
C ASP A 269 -14.13 -2.60 -14.60
N ILE A 270 -13.93 -1.45 -13.94
CA ILE A 270 -14.82 -0.29 -14.13
C ILE A 270 -14.55 0.43 -15.47
N GLY A 271 -13.39 0.23 -16.12
CA GLY A 271 -13.07 0.86 -17.40
C GLY A 271 -13.97 0.45 -18.56
N THR A 272 -14.65 -0.69 -18.48
CA THR A 272 -15.43 -1.29 -19.59
C THR A 272 -16.87 -0.76 -19.73
N GLY A 273 -17.32 0.14 -18.84
CA GLY A 273 -18.52 0.96 -19.06
C GLY A 273 -19.86 0.22 -19.18
N SER A 274 -20.01 -0.98 -18.59
CA SER A 274 -21.27 -1.71 -18.65
C SER A 274 -22.37 -1.05 -17.80
N ALA A 275 -23.61 -1.07 -18.29
CA ALA A 275 -24.72 -0.28 -17.76
C ALA A 275 -25.32 -0.76 -16.42
N ASN A 276 -24.75 -1.80 -15.78
CA ASN A 276 -25.25 -2.36 -14.51
C ASN A 276 -24.09 -2.85 -13.61
N GLN A 277 -23.13 -1.97 -13.31
CA GLN A 277 -21.92 -2.29 -12.54
C GLN A 277 -22.22 -2.82 -11.12
N SER A 278 -23.27 -2.34 -10.46
CA SER A 278 -23.68 -2.79 -9.12
C SER A 278 -24.08 -4.27 -9.07
N SER A 279 -24.82 -4.75 -10.06
CA SER A 279 -25.16 -6.18 -10.19
C SER A 279 -23.94 -7.06 -10.50
N SER A 280 -22.98 -6.50 -11.23
CA SER A 280 -21.74 -7.18 -11.62
C SER A 280 -20.69 -7.20 -10.51
N ALA A 281 -20.85 -6.35 -9.48
CA ALA A 281 -20.01 -6.33 -8.28
C ALA A 281 -20.35 -7.46 -7.29
N VAL A 282 -21.54 -8.06 -7.39
CA VAL A 282 -21.98 -9.13 -6.47
C VAL A 282 -21.03 -10.32 -6.57
N GLY A 283 -20.43 -10.70 -5.44
CA GLY A 283 -19.48 -11.81 -5.35
C GLY A 283 -18.07 -11.50 -5.85
N LYS A 284 -17.79 -10.25 -6.28
CA LYS A 284 -16.43 -9.81 -6.59
C LYS A 284 -15.68 -9.44 -5.32
N LYS A 285 -14.37 -9.66 -5.33
CA LYS A 285 -13.48 -9.37 -4.22
C LYS A 285 -12.74 -8.04 -4.38
N ILE A 286 -12.52 -7.58 -5.62
CA ILE A 286 -11.89 -6.29 -5.93
C ILE A 286 -12.60 -5.53 -7.06
N VAL A 287 -12.42 -4.21 -7.08
CA VAL A 287 -12.58 -3.36 -8.26
C VAL A 287 -11.22 -2.93 -8.74
N TYR A 288 -11.01 -2.83 -10.05
CA TYR A 288 -9.78 -2.29 -10.63
C TYR A 288 -10.05 -1.51 -11.92
N TRP A 289 -9.07 -0.73 -12.35
CA TRP A 289 -9.17 0.09 -13.56
C TRP A 289 -7.82 0.24 -14.28
N SER A 290 -7.86 0.59 -15.57
CA SER A 290 -6.67 0.93 -16.33
C SER A 290 -6.14 2.33 -15.95
N ALA A 291 -4.85 2.57 -16.19
CA ALA A 291 -4.23 3.87 -15.92
C ALA A 291 -4.75 4.98 -16.86
N ASP A 292 -5.34 4.61 -18.00
CA ASP A 292 -5.86 5.54 -19.00
C ASP A 292 -7.27 6.06 -18.64
N LEU A 293 -7.90 5.47 -17.62
CA LEU A 293 -9.19 5.94 -17.15
C LEU A 293 -9.01 7.28 -16.43
N GLY A 294 -9.65 8.33 -16.96
CA GLY A 294 -9.55 9.68 -16.37
C GLY A 294 -10.11 9.74 -14.93
N PRO A 295 -9.57 10.65 -14.08
CA PRO A 295 -9.94 10.74 -12.67
C PRO A 295 -11.45 10.96 -12.44
N ASP A 296 -12.10 11.78 -13.27
CA ASP A 296 -13.54 12.04 -13.17
C ASP A 296 -14.37 10.76 -13.40
N ARG A 297 -13.92 9.91 -14.33
CA ARG A 297 -14.57 8.61 -14.60
C ARG A 297 -14.35 7.64 -13.45
N ILE A 298 -13.12 7.57 -12.92
CA ILE A 298 -12.79 6.75 -11.76
C ILE A 298 -13.71 7.14 -10.59
N GLN A 299 -13.74 8.43 -10.23
CA GLN A 299 -14.58 8.91 -9.13
C GLN A 299 -16.04 8.56 -9.35
N LYS A 300 -16.61 8.89 -10.51
CA LYS A 300 -18.02 8.63 -10.81
C LYS A 300 -18.38 7.15 -10.66
N GLN A 301 -17.56 6.26 -11.20
CA GLN A 301 -17.82 4.81 -11.12
C GLN A 301 -17.67 4.27 -9.70
N LEU A 302 -16.71 4.78 -8.93
CA LEU A 302 -16.56 4.41 -7.53
C LEU A 302 -17.70 4.96 -6.66
N GLU A 303 -18.24 6.14 -6.96
CA GLU A 303 -19.44 6.68 -6.31
C GLU A 303 -20.67 5.82 -6.60
N GLU A 304 -20.88 5.40 -7.85
CA GLU A 304 -21.95 4.48 -8.25
C GLU A 304 -21.88 3.14 -7.50
N LEU A 305 -20.67 2.70 -7.14
CA LEU A 305 -20.43 1.47 -6.37
C LEU A 305 -20.37 1.68 -4.85
N SER A 306 -20.55 2.91 -4.35
CA SER A 306 -20.38 3.25 -2.92
C SER A 306 -18.98 2.89 -2.37
N LEU A 307 -17.96 3.09 -3.22
CA LEU A 307 -16.53 2.87 -2.93
C LEU A 307 -15.71 4.16 -2.94
N TRP A 308 -16.35 5.31 -3.17
CA TRP A 308 -15.74 6.62 -3.02
C TRP A 308 -16.04 7.18 -1.62
N ASP A 309 -15.10 6.99 -0.70
CA ASP A 309 -15.25 7.24 0.74
C ASP A 309 -14.49 8.50 1.19
N ILE A 310 -14.11 9.39 0.27
CA ILE A 310 -13.55 10.71 0.60
C ILE A 310 -14.51 11.87 0.30
N ASP A 311 -14.44 12.93 1.10
CA ASP A 311 -15.19 14.17 0.93
C ASP A 311 -14.45 15.20 0.05
N SER A 312 -15.00 16.41 -0.07
CA SER A 312 -14.40 17.51 -0.85
C SER A 312 -13.03 17.94 -0.35
N ASP A 313 -12.71 17.69 0.93
CA ASP A 313 -11.45 18.04 1.56
C ASP A 313 -10.45 16.87 1.51
N SER A 314 -10.77 15.81 0.74
CA SER A 314 -9.99 14.57 0.65
C SER A 314 -9.79 13.86 1.99
N SER A 315 -10.77 13.99 2.89
CA SER A 315 -10.85 13.29 4.17
C SER A 315 -11.83 12.13 4.09
N CYS A 316 -11.61 11.06 4.87
CA CYS A 316 -12.55 9.95 4.92
C CYS A 316 -13.92 10.43 5.43
N LYS A 317 -15.00 10.07 4.75
CA LYS A 317 -16.39 10.45 5.10
C LYS A 317 -16.81 9.99 6.50
N ALA A 318 -16.18 8.95 7.03
CA ALA A 318 -16.42 8.44 8.37
C ALA A 318 -15.14 7.86 8.98
N VAL A 319 -15.05 7.93 10.31
CA VAL A 319 -14.05 7.20 11.10
C VAL A 319 -14.68 5.88 11.55
N ILE A 320 -14.02 4.76 11.27
CA ILE A 320 -14.51 3.42 11.61
C ILE A 320 -13.56 2.80 12.63
N CYS A 321 -14.09 2.53 13.83
CA CYS A 321 -13.32 1.89 14.90
C CYS A 321 -13.73 0.43 15.03
N HIS A 322 -12.78 -0.46 14.74
CA HIS A 322 -12.95 -1.90 14.89
C HIS A 322 -12.71 -2.32 16.35
N GLN A 323 -13.46 -3.31 16.82
CA GLN A 323 -13.22 -3.90 18.14
C GLN A 323 -11.84 -4.57 18.15
N SER A 324 -11.08 -4.32 19.22
CA SER A 324 -9.78 -4.95 19.49
C SER A 324 -9.95 -6.28 20.19
#